data_AF-A0A023EG58-F1
#
_entry.id   AF-A0A023EG58-F1
#
_cell.length_a   1.000
_cell.length_b   1.000
_cell.length_c   1.000
_cell.angle_alpha   90.00
_cell.angle_beta   90.00
_cell.angle_gamma   90.00
#
_symmetry.space_group_name_H-M   'P 1'
#
loop_
_entity.id
_entity.type
_entity.pdbx_description
1 polymer ?
#
loop_
_entity_poly.entity_id
_entity_poly.type
_entity_poly.pdbx_seq_one_letter_code
_entity_poly.pdbx_strand_id
1 'polypeptide(L)'
;MMKPYPFCDGQSNVEQMFNYALSKCRRVVENAFGQLKARFRRIGKGIDNQIENAPLIIKACCVLHNFLKDHDDEVKSKWITEQQKNDANRPQPDNVVLLGSTNGQGEEIRHAIATYLGKFYLEVNKR
;
A
#
# COMPACT_ATOMS: atom_id res chain seq x y z
N MET A 1 -1.74 9.72 -1.85
CA MET A 1 -2.19 8.51 -1.12
C MET A 1 -3.22 8.94 -0.07
N MET A 2 -4.26 8.14 0.23
CA MET A 2 -5.26 8.51 1.24
C MET A 2 -4.62 8.67 2.62
N LYS A 3 -4.81 9.82 3.28
CA LYS A 3 -4.21 10.14 4.60
C LYS A 3 -5.05 9.52 5.73
N PRO A 4 -4.44 8.90 6.75
CA PRO A 4 -5.17 8.50 7.96
C PRO A 4 -5.67 9.73 8.73
N TYR A 5 -6.67 9.54 9.60
CA TYR A 5 -7.01 10.54 10.61
C TYR A 5 -5.86 10.70 11.61
N PRO A 6 -5.58 11.92 12.12
CA PRO A 6 -4.55 12.15 13.13
C PRO A 6 -4.82 11.32 14.39
N PHE A 7 -3.78 10.68 14.94
CA PHE A 7 -3.89 9.95 16.20
C PHE A 7 -3.88 10.94 17.36
N CYS A 8 -5.05 11.14 17.99
CA CYS A 8 -5.23 12.05 19.12
C CYS A 8 -6.24 11.48 20.13
N ASP A 9 -6.12 11.95 21.38
CA ASP A 9 -7.08 11.65 22.43
C ASP A 9 -8.42 12.33 22.10
N GLY A 10 -9.44 11.53 21.77
CA GLY A 10 -10.75 12.00 21.27
C GLY A 10 -11.13 11.49 19.88
N GLN A 11 -10.31 10.64 19.26
CA GLN A 11 -10.63 10.01 17.98
C GLN A 11 -11.93 9.20 18.07
N SER A 12 -12.89 9.48 17.18
CA SER A 12 -14.15 8.76 17.14
C SER A 12 -13.94 7.29 16.73
N ASN A 13 -14.87 6.41 17.13
CA ASN A 13 -14.81 4.98 16.75
C ASN A 13 -14.75 4.80 15.22
N VAL A 14 -15.45 5.65 14.45
CA VAL A 14 -15.46 5.61 12.99
C VAL A 14 -14.07 5.93 12.42
N GLU A 15 -13.38 6.93 12.96
CA GLU A 15 -12.03 7.31 12.54
C GLU A 15 -11.00 6.22 12.89
N GLN A 16 -11.09 5.63 14.08
CA GLN A 16 -10.24 4.52 14.49
C GLN A 16 -10.42 3.31 13.57
N MET A 17 -11.66 2.94 13.27
CA MET A 17 -11.99 1.85 12.36
C MET A 17 -11.48 2.12 10.94
N PHE A 18 -11.65 3.35 10.45
CA PHE A 18 -11.11 3.76 9.16
C PHE A 18 -9.57 3.61 9.12
N ASN A 19 -8.87 4.11 10.13
CA ASN A 19 -7.41 4.01 10.22
C ASN A 19 -6.92 2.55 10.26
N TYR A 20 -7.65 1.69 10.98
CA TYR A 20 -7.39 0.25 11.01
C TYR A 20 -7.58 -0.40 9.64
N ALA A 21 -8.71 -0.12 8.97
CA ALA A 21 -9.01 -0.64 7.64
C ALA A 21 -7.96 -0.16 6.61
N LEU A 22 -7.62 1.13 6.63
CA LEU A 22 -6.60 1.71 5.77
C LEU A 22 -5.24 1.02 5.97
N SER A 23 -4.82 0.82 7.22
CA SER A 23 -3.59 0.10 7.56
C SER A 23 -3.62 -1.36 7.09
N LYS A 24 -4.76 -2.05 7.23
CA LYS A 24 -4.94 -3.42 6.74
C LYS A 24 -4.81 -3.49 5.22
N CYS A 25 -5.46 -2.59 4.48
CA CYS A 25 -5.35 -2.52 3.03
C CYS A 25 -3.92 -2.21 2.56
N ARG A 26 -3.26 -1.24 3.21
CA ARG A 26 -1.86 -0.89 2.90
C ARG A 26 -0.92 -2.08 3.08
N ARG A 27 -1.03 -2.83 4.18
CA ARG A 27 -0.22 -4.04 4.41
C ARG A 27 -0.34 -5.06 3.28
N VAL A 28 -1.55 -5.28 2.75
CA VAL A 28 -1.76 -6.20 1.61
C VAL A 28 -1.04 -5.70 0.36
N VAL A 29 -1.20 -4.42 0.05
CA VAL A 29 -0.55 -3.78 -1.11
C VAL A 29 0.97 -3.79 -0.97
N GLU A 30 1.49 -3.40 0.18
CA GLU A 30 2.93 -3.39 0.49
C GLU A 30 3.54 -4.79 0.40
N ASN A 31 2.87 -5.81 0.92
CA ASN A 31 3.33 -7.19 0.81
C ASN A 31 3.37 -7.67 -0.65
N ALA A 32 2.33 -7.37 -1.44
CA ALA A 32 2.30 -7.72 -2.86
C ALA A 32 3.46 -7.07 -3.63
N PHE A 33 3.72 -5.78 -3.41
CA PHE A 33 4.87 -5.11 -4.03
C PHE A 33 6.21 -5.62 -3.50
N GLY A 34 6.31 -5.97 -2.22
CA GLY A 34 7.49 -6.59 -1.62
C GLY A 34 7.85 -7.92 -2.32
N GLN A 35 6.85 -8.78 -2.51
CA GLN A 35 6.99 -10.05 -3.22
C GLN A 35 7.39 -9.84 -4.69
N LEU A 36 6.74 -8.90 -5.38
CA LEU A 36 7.05 -8.58 -6.77
C LEU A 36 8.51 -8.10 -6.94
N LYS A 37 8.98 -7.19 -6.08
CA LYS A 37 10.37 -6.70 -6.08
C LYS A 37 11.37 -7.81 -5.74
N ALA A 38 11.04 -8.67 -4.79
CA ALA A 38 11.88 -9.79 -4.39
C ALA A 38 12.05 -10.81 -5.52
N ARG A 39 10.96 -11.14 -6.23
CA ARG A 39 10.97 -12.04 -7.39
C ARG A 39 11.70 -11.42 -8.58
N PHE A 40 11.33 -10.19 -8.94
CA PHE A 40 11.92 -9.46 -10.06
C PHE A 40 12.87 -8.39 -9.55
N ARG A 41 14.05 -8.81 -9.06
CA ARG A 41 15.10 -7.94 -8.49
C ARG A 41 15.41 -6.68 -9.33
N ARG A 42 15.19 -6.74 -10.65
CA ARG A 42 15.38 -5.61 -11.56
C ARG A 42 14.43 -4.43 -11.27
N ILE A 43 13.23 -4.68 -10.73
CA ILE A 43 12.30 -3.62 -10.29
C ILE A 43 12.89 -2.87 -9.07
N GLY A 44 13.45 -3.61 -8.10
CA GLY A 44 13.94 -3.04 -6.84
C GLY A 44 15.28 -2.32 -6.94
N LYS A 45 16.10 -2.62 -7.96
CA LYS A 45 17.46 -2.04 -8.12
C LYS A 45 17.48 -0.65 -8.76
N GLY A 46 16.37 -0.17 -9.29
CA GLY A 46 16.31 1.03 -10.14
C GLY A 46 16.20 0.59 -11.59
N ILE A 47 15.30 1.24 -12.34
CA ILE A 47 15.05 0.89 -13.73
C ILE A 47 16.25 1.39 -14.57
N ASP A 48 17.22 0.50 -14.79
CA ASP A 48 18.30 0.68 -15.75
C ASP A 48 17.80 0.36 -17.18
N ASN A 49 16.68 0.98 -17.55
CA ASN A 49 16.04 0.89 -18.85
C ASN A 49 15.46 2.25 -19.18
N GLN A 50 15.15 2.49 -20.46
CA GLN A 50 14.46 3.70 -20.85
C GLN A 50 13.13 3.83 -20.10
N ILE A 51 12.84 5.04 -19.61
CA ILE A 51 11.68 5.33 -18.76
C ILE A 51 10.39 4.94 -19.49
N GLU A 52 10.34 5.07 -20.82
CA GLU A 52 9.20 4.65 -21.64
C GLU A 52 8.85 3.17 -21.48
N ASN A 53 9.85 2.31 -21.20
CA ASN A 53 9.65 0.86 -21.05
C ASN A 53 9.21 0.47 -19.64
N ALA A 54 9.34 1.36 -18.65
CA ALA A 54 8.99 1.07 -17.26
C ALA A 54 7.55 0.54 -17.10
N PRO A 55 6.51 1.16 -17.68
CA PRO A 55 5.14 0.66 -17.54
C PRO A 55 4.95 -0.74 -18.12
N LEU A 56 5.61 -1.03 -19.25
CA LEU A 56 5.52 -2.34 -19.91
C LEU A 56 6.19 -3.43 -19.05
N ILE A 57 7.39 -3.14 -18.52
CA ILE A 57 8.12 -4.05 -17.64
C ILE A 57 7.30 -4.36 -16.40
N ILE A 58 6.73 -3.34 -15.74
CA ILE A 58 5.91 -3.53 -14.54
C ILE A 58 4.68 -4.38 -14.84
N LYS A 59 3.96 -4.10 -15.95
CA LYS A 59 2.80 -4.92 -16.36
C LYS A 59 3.18 -6.37 -16.61
N ALA A 60 4.26 -6.62 -17.35
CA ALA A 60 4.74 -7.98 -17.62
C ALA A 60 5.10 -8.73 -16.34
N CYS A 61 5.78 -8.07 -15.39
CA CYS A 61 6.09 -8.63 -14.09
C CYS A 61 4.83 -8.96 -13.28
N CYS A 62 3.82 -8.09 -13.26
CA CYS A 62 2.56 -8.37 -12.57
C CYS A 62 1.83 -9.59 -13.16
N VAL A 63 1.73 -9.67 -14.49
CA VAL A 63 1.10 -10.82 -15.17
C VAL A 63 1.86 -12.11 -14.84
N LEU A 64 3.18 -12.11 -14.98
CA LEU A 64 4.00 -13.28 -14.70
C LEU A 64 3.98 -13.68 -13.22
N HIS A 65 3.98 -12.71 -12.29
CA HIS A 65 3.84 -13.00 -10.86
C HIS A 65 2.52 -13.72 -10.56
N ASN A 66 1.41 -13.20 -11.10
CA ASN A 66 0.09 -13.78 -10.87
C ASN A 66 0.00 -15.17 -11.48
N PHE A 67 0.49 -15.36 -12.71
CA PHE A 67 0.53 -16.67 -13.36
C PHE A 67 1.29 -17.69 -12.51
N LEU A 68 2.50 -17.34 -12.05
CA LEU A 68 3.31 -18.24 -11.24
C LEU A 68 2.66 -18.54 -9.88
N LYS A 69 2.00 -17.55 -9.27
CA LYS A 69 1.27 -17.74 -8.01
C LYS A 69 0.09 -18.70 -8.16
N ASP A 70 -0.61 -18.65 -9.30
CA ASP A 70 -1.69 -19.58 -9.65
C ASP A 70 -1.19 -21.03 -9.86
N HIS A 71 0.11 -21.19 -10.11
CA HIS A 71 0.79 -22.48 -10.27
C HIS A 71 1.63 -22.88 -9.03
N ASP A 72 1.29 -22.33 -7.86
CA ASP A 72 1.96 -22.60 -6.58
C ASP A 72 3.49 -22.32 -6.57
N ASP A 73 3.99 -21.51 -7.51
CA ASP A 73 5.36 -21.00 -7.48
C ASP A 73 5.39 -19.76 -6.56
N GLU A 74 5.73 -20.03 -5.31
CA GLU A 74 5.87 -19.03 -4.24
C GLU A 74 7.22 -18.31 -4.24
N VAL A 75 7.22 -17.06 -3.78
CA VAL A 75 8.46 -16.27 -3.72
C VAL A 75 9.36 -16.84 -2.63
N LYS A 76 10.60 -17.17 -3.00
CA LYS A 76 11.57 -17.71 -2.03
C LYS A 76 11.76 -16.75 -0.86
N SER A 77 11.60 -17.26 0.36
CA SER A 77 11.74 -16.48 1.60
C SER A 77 13.08 -15.73 1.68
N LYS A 78 14.17 -16.37 1.25
CA LYS A 78 15.50 -15.74 1.15
C LYS A 78 15.48 -14.45 0.32
N TRP A 79 14.77 -14.44 -0.82
CA TRP A 79 14.66 -13.25 -1.67
C TRP A 79 13.87 -12.13 -1.02
N ILE A 80 12.83 -12.48 -0.25
CA ILE A 80 12.04 -11.50 0.52
C ILE A 80 12.93 -10.83 1.57
N THR A 81 13.69 -11.62 2.34
CA THR A 81 14.60 -11.09 3.36
C THR A 81 15.68 -10.19 2.76
N GLU A 82 16.26 -10.58 1.62
CA GLU A 82 17.22 -9.73 0.90
C GLU A 82 16.58 -8.44 0.39
N GLN A 83 15.35 -8.50 -0.13
CA GLN A 83 14.64 -7.33 -0.60
C GLN A 83 14.32 -6.36 0.55
N GLN A 84 13.93 -6.86 1.72
CA GLN A 84 13.70 -6.04 2.92
C GLN A 84 14.98 -5.31 3.35
N LYS A 85 16.14 -5.99 3.30
CA LYS A 85 17.44 -5.34 3.55
C LYS A 85 17.74 -4.25 2.52
N ASN A 86 17.44 -4.49 1.24
CA ASN A 86 17.63 -3.48 0.19
C ASN A 86 16.72 -2.26 0.37
N ASP A 87 15.46 -2.47 0.73
CA ASP A 87 14.49 -1.39 0.97
C ASP A 87 14.92 -0.54 2.18
N ALA A 88 15.45 -1.16 3.24
CA ALA A 88 15.99 -0.44 4.40
C ALA A 88 17.17 0.48 4.04
N ASN A 89 18.00 0.08 3.08
CA ASN A 89 19.11 0.89 2.56
C ASN A 89 18.68 1.96 1.54
N ARG A 90 17.40 1.98 1.13
CA ARG A 90 16.83 2.90 0.14
C ARG A 90 15.58 3.57 0.73
N PRO A 91 15.73 4.35 1.82
CA PRO A 91 14.60 5.02 2.43
C PRO A 91 13.91 5.91 1.40
N GLN A 92 12.59 5.84 1.35
CA GLN A 92 11.81 6.82 0.61
C GLN A 92 12.07 8.20 1.23
N PRO A 93 12.13 9.27 0.42
CA PRO A 93 12.22 10.63 0.97
C PRO A 93 11.04 10.88 1.92
N ASP A 94 11.31 11.57 3.02
CA ASP A 94 10.26 11.93 3.96
C ASP A 94 9.15 12.68 3.23
N ASN A 95 7.90 12.28 3.50
CA ASN A 95 6.75 13.05 3.05
C ASN A 95 6.80 14.38 3.81
N VAL A 96 7.35 15.43 3.18
CA VAL A 96 7.28 16.79 3.70
C VAL A 96 5.80 17.18 3.71
N VAL A 97 5.16 17.01 4.86
CA VAL A 97 3.81 17.50 5.09
C VAL A 97 3.92 19.02 5.21
N LEU A 98 3.68 19.73 4.11
CA LEU A 98 3.41 21.17 4.19
C LEU A 98 2.12 21.36 5.00
N LEU A 99 2.29 21.66 6.29
CA LEU A 99 1.23 22.12 7.18
C LEU A 99 0.60 23.39 6.56
N GLY A 100 -0.50 23.22 5.82
CA GLY A 100 -1.18 24.33 5.13
C GLY A 100 -1.84 23.97 3.80
N SER A 101 -1.50 22.85 3.17
CA SER A 101 -2.19 22.38 1.95
C SER A 101 -3.30 21.39 2.28
N THR A 102 -4.29 21.83 3.07
CA THR A 102 -5.54 21.08 3.25
C THR A 102 -6.46 21.42 2.09
N ASN A 103 -6.32 20.73 0.96
CA ASN A 103 -7.42 20.69 0.00
C ASN A 103 -8.58 19.99 0.71
N GLY A 104 -9.61 20.73 1.11
CA GLY A 104 -10.78 20.22 1.85
C GLY A 104 -11.42 19.00 1.19
N GLN A 105 -11.35 18.94 -0.15
CA GLN A 105 -11.78 17.78 -0.95
C GLN A 105 -11.20 16.44 -0.48
N GLY A 106 -9.92 16.40 -0.12
CA GLY A 106 -9.28 15.15 0.34
C GLY A 106 -9.81 14.69 1.70
N GLU A 107 -10.21 15.63 2.54
CA GLU A 107 -10.80 15.36 3.85
C GLU A 107 -12.27 14.96 3.73
N GLU A 108 -13.01 15.61 2.84
CA GLU A 108 -14.39 15.26 2.50
C GLU A 108 -14.48 13.84 1.95
N ILE A 109 -13.62 13.46 1.00
CA ILE A 109 -13.57 12.09 0.47
C ILE A 109 -13.23 11.09 1.59
N ARG A 110 -12.23 11.41 2.44
CA ARG A 110 -11.88 10.56 3.59
C ARG A 110 -13.07 10.38 4.52
N HIS A 111 -13.79 11.45 4.83
CA HIS A 111 -14.97 11.42 5.70
C HIS A 111 -16.10 10.60 5.09
N ALA A 112 -16.43 10.82 3.81
CA ALA A 112 -17.46 10.04 3.11
C ALA A 112 -17.16 8.53 3.13
N ILE A 113 -15.90 8.15 2.86
CA ILE A 113 -15.47 6.74 2.92
C ILE A 113 -15.54 6.20 4.35
N ALA A 114 -15.08 6.97 5.35
CA ALA A 114 -15.10 6.55 6.75
C ALA A 114 -16.55 6.33 7.24
N THR A 115 -17.47 7.25 6.91
CA THR A 115 -18.89 7.11 7.23
C THR A 115 -19.50 5.89 6.54
N TYR A 116 -19.21 5.67 5.26
CA TYR A 116 -19.71 4.51 4.51
C TYR A 116 -19.25 3.19 5.12
N LEU A 117 -17.94 3.06 5.38
CA LEU A 117 -17.37 1.88 6.03
C LEU A 117 -17.92 1.68 7.45
N GLY A 118 -18.08 2.76 8.21
CA GLY A 118 -18.67 2.71 9.55
C GLY A 118 -20.10 2.17 9.56
N LYS A 119 -20.95 2.62 8.63
CA LYS A 119 -22.33 2.11 8.47
C LYS A 119 -22.34 0.61 8.17
N PHE A 120 -21.52 0.17 7.21
CA PHE A 120 -21.47 -1.24 6.81
C PHE A 120 -21.01 -2.16 7.95
N TYR A 121 -20.00 -1.76 8.73
CA TYR A 121 -19.53 -2.57 9.86
C TYR A 121 -20.54 -2.65 11.02
N LEU A 122 -21.28 -1.56 11.29
CA LEU A 122 -22.34 -1.56 12.30
C LEU A 122 -23.57 -2.39 11.90
N GLU A 123 -23.80 -2.59 10.61
CA GLU A 123 -24.86 -3.45 10.09
C GLU A 123 -24.47 -4.94 10.11
N VAL A 124 -23.21 -5.26 9.80
CA VAL A 124 -22.72 -6.66 9.79
C VAL A 124 -22.55 -7.24 11.19
N ASN A 125 -22.18 -6.43 12.19
CA ASN A 125 -22.01 -6.88 13.59
C ASN A 125 -23.28 -6.75 14.46
N LYS A 126 -24.46 -6.55 13.85
CA LYS A 126 -25.78 -6.56 14.52
C LYS A 126 -26.49 -7.91 14.49
N ARG A 127 -25.85 -8.96 13.94
CA ARG A 127 -26.38 -10.33 13.88
C ARG A 127 -25.61 -11.27 14.78
#